data_AF-A0A1K1R1C6-F1
#
_entry.id   AF-A0A1K1R1C6-F1
#
_cell.length_a   1.000
_cell.length_b   1.000
_cell.length_c   1.000
_cell.angle_alpha   90.00
_cell.angle_beta   90.00
_cell.angle_gamma   90.00
#
_symmetry.space_group_name_H-M   'P 1'
#
loop_
_entity.id
_entity.type
_entity.pdbx_description
1 polymer ?
#
loop_
_entity_poly.entity_id
_entity_poly.type
_entity_poly.pdbx_seq_one_letter_code
_entity_poly.pdbx_strand_id
1 'polypeptide(L)'
;MLMENIEGVQGGLEDENTARDKSHDDAFAARCLQSLAVTEDLFLYQNSNATDLRQLMPEVSLGTKLVSVVAEKHYVDTEVYTFRTGGTNGHYFSVMVTPGEVWIDVSLVDPGRGGNGIYAAVGAFAANTTREFIGDPEGLSDIAVRRRTDAMLSSALKQRTTNHIRPHQRQIDGDERLGIPSIEWIDDDTIGNIQRMLETAYESLAFYVPEVRNACYDFESKTFRDVTGGQLLDGNLAKWSLEYPGSRKAGAGLATFKRGLLIGTLLRQESGSRSAILEQVLREPREFVENGNLAGIFY
;
A
#
# COMPACT_ATOMS: atom_id res chain seq x y z
N MET A 1 -14.71 65.17 -28.57
CA MET A 1 -15.05 64.43 -29.80
C MET A 1 -13.76 63.72 -30.22
N LEU A 2 -13.42 62.65 -29.52
CA LEU A 2 -13.61 61.24 -29.92
C LEU A 2 -12.62 60.83 -31.03
N MET A 3 -11.50 60.23 -30.61
CA MET A 3 -10.81 59.17 -31.34
C MET A 3 -10.28 58.17 -30.31
N GLU A 4 -10.74 56.93 -30.46
CA GLU A 4 -10.45 55.77 -29.63
C GLU A 4 -9.00 55.32 -29.83
N ASN A 5 -8.28 55.07 -28.73
CA ASN A 5 -7.04 54.31 -28.73
C ASN A 5 -7.38 52.84 -28.42
N ILE A 6 -7.01 51.95 -29.33
CA ILE A 6 -7.02 50.50 -29.10
C ILE A 6 -5.70 50.14 -28.42
N GLU A 7 -5.74 49.90 -27.11
CA GLU A 7 -4.66 49.25 -26.38
C GLU A 7 -4.73 47.73 -26.63
N GLY A 8 -3.74 47.21 -27.34
CA GLY A 8 -3.50 45.78 -27.47
C GLY A 8 -2.90 45.25 -26.17
N VAL A 9 -3.70 44.48 -25.42
CA VAL A 9 -3.28 43.73 -24.24
C VAL A 9 -2.29 42.64 -24.65
N GLN A 10 -1.01 42.84 -24.35
CA GLN A 10 -0.06 41.75 -24.16
C GLN A 10 -0.25 41.22 -22.74
N GLY A 11 -0.80 40.03 -22.60
CA GLY A 11 -0.98 39.38 -21.30
C GLY A 11 -1.09 37.86 -21.44
N GLY A 12 -0.09 37.16 -20.91
CA GLY A 12 -0.26 35.83 -20.31
C GLY A 12 -0.38 34.64 -21.28
N LEU A 13 0.74 34.23 -21.87
CA LEU A 13 0.95 32.86 -22.33
C LEU A 13 2.27 32.34 -21.73
N GLU A 14 2.38 32.42 -20.41
CA GLU A 14 3.40 31.69 -19.66
C GLU A 14 2.68 30.78 -18.65
N ASP A 15 3.00 29.48 -18.76
CA ASP A 15 3.06 28.54 -17.64
C ASP A 15 1.78 27.90 -17.06
N GLU A 16 0.81 27.50 -17.89
CA GLU A 16 -0.09 26.39 -17.50
C GLU A 16 0.51 25.01 -17.81
N ASN A 17 1.45 24.92 -18.76
CA ASN A 17 1.99 23.64 -19.22
C ASN A 17 3.21 23.16 -18.42
N THR A 18 3.90 24.05 -17.72
CA THR A 18 5.05 23.74 -16.83
C THR A 18 4.62 23.38 -15.40
N ALA A 19 3.37 23.66 -15.03
CA ALA A 19 2.80 23.27 -13.73
C ALA A 19 2.22 21.85 -13.74
N ARG A 20 1.69 21.37 -14.88
CA ARG A 20 1.16 20.00 -15.03
C ARG A 20 2.24 18.93 -15.23
N ASP A 21 3.44 19.32 -15.63
CA ASP A 21 4.54 18.40 -15.96
C ASP A 21 5.48 18.12 -14.76
N LYS A 22 5.28 18.79 -13.62
CA LYS A 22 6.15 18.65 -12.43
C LYS A 22 5.64 17.69 -11.35
N SER A 23 4.41 17.18 -11.41
CA SER A 23 3.85 16.38 -10.32
C SER A 23 3.94 14.86 -10.50
N HIS A 24 4.21 14.35 -11.71
CA HIS A 24 4.16 12.90 -11.98
C HIS A 24 5.52 12.23 -12.25
N ASP A 25 6.58 12.98 -12.50
CA ASP A 25 7.94 12.44 -12.73
C ASP A 25 8.76 12.27 -11.45
N ASP A 26 8.24 12.77 -10.32
CA ASP A 26 8.90 12.71 -9.02
C ASP A 26 8.53 11.44 -8.24
N ALA A 27 8.98 10.29 -8.74
CA ALA A 27 8.80 9.01 -8.06
C ALA A 27 9.83 8.78 -6.93
N PHE A 28 10.24 9.85 -6.24
CA PHE A 28 11.25 9.80 -5.18
C PHE A 28 10.87 8.82 -4.06
N ALA A 29 9.64 8.92 -3.54
CA ALA A 29 9.18 8.07 -2.45
C ALA A 29 9.15 6.59 -2.87
N ALA A 30 8.67 6.31 -4.09
CA ALA A 30 8.68 4.96 -4.67
C ALA A 30 10.10 4.39 -4.78
N ARG A 31 11.08 5.16 -5.28
CA ARG A 31 12.48 4.72 -5.42
C ARG A 31 13.15 4.45 -4.07
N CYS A 32 12.91 5.31 -3.08
CA CYS A 32 13.40 5.10 -1.71
C CYS A 32 12.83 3.80 -1.12
N LEU A 33 11.52 3.58 -1.25
CA LEU A 33 10.89 2.37 -0.70
C LEU A 33 11.30 1.10 -1.44
N GLN A 34 11.50 1.14 -2.75
CA GLN A 34 12.08 0.00 -3.48
C GLN A 34 13.49 -0.33 -3.01
N SER A 35 14.28 0.70 -2.67
CA SER A 35 15.64 0.51 -2.14
C SER A 35 15.61 -0.10 -0.74
N LEU A 36 14.63 0.24 0.10
CA LEU A 36 14.40 -0.44 1.39
C LEU A 36 13.86 -1.87 1.22
N ALA A 37 13.02 -2.10 0.21
CA ALA A 37 12.39 -3.39 -0.08
C ALA A 37 13.38 -4.49 -0.52
N VAL A 38 14.67 -4.18 -0.63
CA VAL A 38 15.72 -5.19 -0.78
C VAL A 38 15.95 -6.01 0.50
N THR A 39 15.52 -5.48 1.65
CA THR A 39 15.63 -6.14 2.95
C THR A 39 14.31 -6.88 3.24
N GLU A 40 14.37 -8.20 3.35
CA GLU A 40 13.18 -9.05 3.54
C GLU A 40 12.41 -8.69 4.82
N ASP A 41 13.12 -8.35 5.90
CA ASP A 41 12.53 -7.99 7.20
C ASP A 41 11.66 -6.73 7.16
N LEU A 42 11.68 -5.95 6.06
CA LEU A 42 10.72 -4.85 5.85
C LEU A 42 9.27 -5.37 5.81
N PHE A 43 9.09 -6.62 5.36
CA PHE A 43 7.82 -7.28 5.18
C PHE A 43 7.49 -8.19 6.37
N LEU A 44 6.25 -8.17 6.81
CA LEU A 44 5.75 -8.99 7.91
C LEU A 44 5.68 -10.47 7.52
N TYR A 45 5.33 -10.74 6.26
CA TYR A 45 5.21 -12.10 5.74
C TYR A 45 6.46 -12.46 4.94
N GLN A 46 6.87 -13.72 4.96
CA GLN A 46 8.03 -14.18 4.20
C GLN A 46 7.75 -14.25 2.69
N ASN A 47 8.81 -14.26 1.89
CA ASN A 47 8.71 -14.60 0.47
C ASN A 47 8.52 -16.11 0.29
N SER A 48 7.81 -16.48 -0.78
CA SER A 48 7.75 -17.86 -1.25
C SER A 48 7.64 -17.86 -2.78
N ASN A 49 8.35 -18.80 -3.41
CA ASN A 49 8.32 -19.04 -4.85
C ASN A 49 7.34 -20.16 -5.23
N ALA A 50 6.56 -20.66 -4.28
CA ALA A 50 5.59 -21.71 -4.55
C ALA A 50 4.52 -21.22 -5.54
N THR A 51 4.07 -22.11 -6.41
CA THR A 51 3.03 -21.84 -7.42
C THR A 51 1.72 -22.55 -7.10
N ASP A 52 1.61 -23.17 -5.93
CA ASP A 52 0.40 -23.84 -5.44
C ASP A 52 -0.14 -23.08 -4.22
N LEU A 53 -1.40 -22.66 -4.27
CA LEU A 53 -2.09 -22.00 -3.16
C LEU A 53 -2.11 -22.85 -1.89
N ARG A 54 -2.11 -24.19 -1.99
CA ARG A 54 -2.04 -25.12 -0.85
C ARG A 54 -0.73 -24.98 -0.08
N GLN A 55 0.35 -24.63 -0.77
CA GLN A 55 1.68 -24.43 -0.20
C GLN A 55 1.90 -22.97 0.19
N LEU A 56 1.53 -22.01 -0.68
CA LEU A 56 1.71 -20.58 -0.43
C LEU A 56 0.95 -20.07 0.79
N MET A 57 -0.30 -20.50 0.94
CA MET A 57 -1.15 -19.97 2.00
C MET A 57 -0.59 -20.23 3.42
N PRO A 58 -0.13 -21.45 3.78
CA PRO A 58 0.53 -21.68 5.07
C PRO A 58 1.94 -21.06 5.16
N GLU A 59 2.71 -21.01 4.07
CA GLU A 59 4.07 -20.46 4.08
C GLU A 59 4.10 -18.94 4.28
N VAL A 60 3.27 -18.21 3.53
CA VAL A 60 3.32 -16.74 3.50
C VAL A 60 2.48 -16.14 4.62
N SER A 61 1.30 -16.67 4.94
CA SER A 61 0.38 -16.01 5.87
C SER A 61 0.78 -16.05 7.36
N LEU A 62 2.01 -16.52 7.67
CA LEU A 62 2.71 -16.62 8.97
C LEU A 62 1.93 -16.04 10.16
N GLY A 63 0.96 -16.80 10.67
CA GLY A 63 0.20 -16.43 11.85
C GLY A 63 -1.31 -16.39 11.69
N THR A 64 -1.88 -16.41 10.48
CA THR A 64 -3.19 -17.07 10.36
C THR A 64 -2.92 -18.54 10.58
N LYS A 65 -3.51 -19.15 11.63
CA LYS A 65 -3.43 -20.59 11.89
C LYS A 65 -4.17 -21.37 10.78
N LEU A 66 -3.94 -21.08 9.50
CA LEU A 66 -4.74 -21.57 8.39
C LEU A 66 -4.90 -23.08 8.49
N VAL A 67 -6.16 -23.51 8.63
CA VAL A 67 -6.52 -24.91 8.72
C VAL A 67 -7.03 -25.31 7.35
N SER A 68 -6.08 -25.78 6.51
CA SER A 68 -6.29 -26.59 5.30
C SER A 68 -7.21 -26.01 4.20
N VAL A 69 -6.98 -26.46 2.97
CA VAL A 69 -8.04 -26.37 1.94
C VAL A 69 -9.19 -27.26 2.40
N VAL A 70 -10.40 -26.71 2.38
CA VAL A 70 -11.61 -27.40 2.85
C VAL A 70 -12.49 -27.84 1.69
N ALA A 71 -12.42 -27.13 0.56
CA ALA A 71 -13.09 -27.53 -0.67
C ALA A 71 -12.33 -26.99 -1.88
N GLU A 72 -12.40 -27.75 -2.97
CA GLU A 72 -11.92 -27.37 -4.28
C GLU A 72 -13.03 -27.67 -5.29
N LYS A 73 -13.40 -26.66 -6.07
CA LYS A 73 -14.41 -26.80 -7.12
C LYS A 73 -13.82 -26.33 -8.42
N HIS A 74 -14.08 -27.09 -9.48
CA HIS A 74 -13.69 -26.76 -10.84
C HIS A 74 -14.94 -26.43 -11.63
N TYR A 75 -15.05 -25.17 -12.02
CA TYR A 75 -15.98 -24.70 -13.04
C TYR A 75 -15.25 -24.64 -14.39
N VAL A 76 -15.98 -24.42 -15.48
CA VAL A 76 -15.44 -24.49 -16.85
C VAL A 76 -14.14 -23.70 -17.01
N ASP A 77 -14.09 -22.47 -16.47
CA ASP A 77 -12.94 -21.57 -16.58
C ASP A 77 -12.47 -21.04 -15.21
N THR A 78 -12.87 -21.68 -14.11
CA THR A 78 -12.58 -21.15 -12.77
C THR A 78 -12.38 -22.26 -11.74
N GLU A 79 -11.22 -22.26 -11.12
CA GLU A 79 -10.92 -23.07 -9.93
C GLU A 79 -11.24 -22.25 -8.68
N VAL A 80 -11.97 -22.85 -7.74
CA VAL A 80 -12.32 -22.21 -6.47
C VAL A 80 -11.73 -23.01 -5.33
N TYR A 81 -10.79 -22.39 -4.62
CA TYR A 81 -10.15 -22.93 -3.42
C TYR A 81 -10.77 -22.29 -2.19
N THR A 82 -11.51 -23.06 -1.40
CA THR A 82 -12.06 -22.59 -0.13
C THR A 82 -11.14 -22.97 1.01
N PHE A 83 -10.70 -21.97 1.75
CA PHE A 83 -9.82 -22.11 2.91
C PHE A 83 -10.56 -21.74 4.19
N ARG A 84 -10.01 -22.18 5.32
CA ARG A 84 -10.47 -21.75 6.65
C ARG A 84 -9.32 -21.19 7.47
N THR A 85 -9.50 -20.00 8.03
CA THR A 85 -8.55 -19.43 9.00
C THR A 85 -8.55 -20.25 10.28
N GLY A 86 -7.45 -20.24 11.04
CA GLY A 86 -7.39 -21.07 12.24
C GLY A 86 -8.06 -20.52 13.47
N GLY A 87 -8.10 -21.39 14.48
CA GLY A 87 -8.79 -21.16 15.74
C GLY A 87 -10.17 -21.79 15.76
N THR A 88 -10.76 -21.86 16.95
CA THR A 88 -12.05 -22.52 17.20
C THR A 88 -13.18 -21.90 16.36
N ASN A 89 -13.10 -20.59 16.10
CA ASN A 89 -14.06 -19.83 15.30
C ASN A 89 -13.47 -19.39 13.95
N GLY A 90 -12.65 -20.24 13.32
CA GLY A 90 -12.05 -19.98 12.02
C GLY A 90 -13.10 -19.60 10.95
N HIS A 91 -12.80 -18.57 10.17
CA HIS A 91 -13.63 -18.03 9.10
C HIS A 91 -13.25 -18.64 7.75
N TYR A 92 -14.24 -18.79 6.87
CA TYR A 92 -14.00 -19.25 5.51
C TYR A 92 -13.68 -18.07 4.60
N PHE A 93 -12.84 -18.34 3.61
CA PHE A 93 -12.62 -17.44 2.48
C PHE A 93 -12.36 -18.28 1.23
N SER A 94 -12.58 -17.68 0.07
CA SER A 94 -12.34 -18.36 -1.19
C SER A 94 -11.31 -17.61 -2.02
N VAL A 95 -10.51 -18.36 -2.76
CA VAL A 95 -9.63 -17.86 -3.82
C VAL A 95 -10.14 -18.42 -5.13
N MET A 96 -10.45 -17.52 -6.06
CA MET A 96 -10.95 -17.86 -7.39
C MET A 96 -9.82 -17.67 -8.39
N VAL A 97 -9.57 -18.67 -9.23
CA VAL A 97 -8.43 -18.71 -10.15
C VAL A 97 -8.94 -19.01 -11.56
N THR A 98 -8.60 -18.16 -12.51
CA THR A 98 -8.79 -18.38 -13.95
C THR A 98 -7.41 -18.53 -14.61
N PRO A 99 -7.31 -18.76 -15.93
CA PRO A 99 -6.02 -18.77 -16.61
C PRO A 99 -5.24 -17.44 -16.49
N GLY A 100 -5.93 -16.30 -16.46
CA GLY A 100 -5.30 -14.96 -16.45
C GLY A 100 -5.37 -14.21 -15.13
N GLU A 101 -6.33 -14.54 -14.27
CA GLU A 101 -6.67 -13.71 -13.11
C GLU A 101 -6.81 -14.55 -11.85
N VAL A 102 -6.65 -13.89 -10.72
CA VAL A 102 -6.98 -14.42 -9.40
C VAL A 102 -7.65 -13.33 -8.57
N TRP A 103 -8.63 -13.70 -7.76
CA TRP A 103 -9.20 -12.79 -6.76
C TRP A 103 -9.61 -13.56 -5.51
N ILE A 104 -9.96 -12.81 -4.46
CA ILE A 104 -10.35 -13.38 -3.17
C ILE A 104 -11.73 -12.88 -2.75
N ASP A 105 -12.51 -13.78 -2.18
CA ASP A 105 -13.66 -13.43 -1.36
C ASP A 105 -13.30 -13.66 0.12
N VAL A 106 -13.09 -12.55 0.82
CA VAL A 106 -12.83 -12.50 2.28
C VAL A 106 -13.98 -11.83 3.04
N SER A 107 -15.18 -11.79 2.46
CA SER A 107 -16.36 -11.14 3.04
C SER A 107 -16.74 -11.69 4.42
N LEU A 108 -16.44 -12.96 4.68
CA LEU A 108 -16.70 -13.63 5.96
C LEU A 108 -15.56 -13.52 6.97
N VAL A 109 -14.45 -12.86 6.63
CA VAL A 109 -13.27 -12.73 7.52
C VAL A 109 -13.34 -11.43 8.31
N ASP A 110 -13.39 -11.55 9.64
CA ASP A 110 -13.45 -10.37 10.50
C ASP A 110 -12.19 -9.47 10.39
N PRO A 111 -12.36 -8.13 10.46
CA PRO A 111 -11.27 -7.18 10.66
C PRO A 111 -10.25 -7.61 11.72
N GLY A 112 -8.95 -7.50 11.40
CA GLY A 112 -7.87 -7.79 12.35
C GLY A 112 -7.55 -9.28 12.55
N ARG A 113 -8.20 -10.19 11.82
CA ARG A 113 -7.96 -11.64 11.89
C ARG A 113 -6.96 -12.18 10.85
N GLY A 114 -6.03 -11.35 10.39
CA GLY A 114 -4.94 -11.77 9.50
C GLY A 114 -5.27 -11.79 8.00
N GLY A 115 -6.28 -11.02 7.57
CA GLY A 115 -6.59 -10.85 6.13
C GLY A 115 -5.40 -10.40 5.28
N ASN A 116 -4.47 -9.61 5.84
CA ASN A 116 -3.27 -9.18 5.12
C ASN A 116 -2.38 -10.36 4.70
N GLY A 117 -2.35 -11.44 5.49
CA GLY A 117 -1.60 -12.65 5.14
C GLY A 117 -2.22 -13.41 3.97
N ILE A 118 -3.54 -13.37 3.84
CA ILE A 118 -4.26 -13.92 2.68
C ILE A 118 -3.90 -13.11 1.42
N TYR A 119 -3.96 -11.78 1.49
CA TYR A 119 -3.55 -10.92 0.39
C TYR A 119 -2.08 -11.12 0.01
N ALA A 120 -1.18 -11.26 0.98
CA ALA A 120 0.24 -11.50 0.72
C ALA A 120 0.46 -12.84 0.00
N ALA A 121 -0.22 -13.91 0.44
CA ALA A 121 -0.13 -15.22 -0.18
C ALA A 121 -0.69 -15.23 -1.62
N VAL A 122 -1.86 -14.60 -1.85
CA VAL A 122 -2.47 -14.54 -3.18
C VAL A 122 -1.71 -13.60 -4.11
N GLY A 123 -1.15 -12.50 -3.59
CA GLY A 123 -0.24 -11.64 -4.35
C GLY A 123 1.04 -12.37 -4.79
N ALA A 124 1.62 -13.20 -3.91
CA ALA A 124 2.74 -14.07 -4.29
C ALA A 124 2.33 -15.11 -5.34
N PHE A 125 1.16 -15.73 -5.19
CA PHE A 125 0.63 -16.68 -6.19
C PHE A 125 0.47 -16.04 -7.57
N ALA A 126 -0.10 -14.83 -7.63
CA ALA A 126 -0.28 -14.09 -8.87
C ALA A 126 1.07 -13.81 -9.54
N ALA A 127 2.05 -13.31 -8.78
CA ALA A 127 3.40 -13.04 -9.27
C ALA A 127 4.10 -14.30 -9.77
N ASN A 128 4.06 -15.38 -8.98
CA ASN A 128 4.75 -16.64 -9.29
C ASN A 128 4.13 -17.38 -10.48
N THR A 129 2.87 -17.08 -10.82
CA THR A 129 2.13 -17.78 -11.87
C THR A 129 1.70 -16.88 -13.03
N THR A 130 2.26 -15.67 -13.11
CA THR A 130 2.00 -14.70 -14.20
C THR A 130 0.52 -14.34 -14.39
N ARG A 131 -0.23 -14.37 -13.29
CA ARG A 131 -1.64 -13.94 -13.24
C ARG A 131 -1.76 -12.53 -12.70
N GLU A 132 -2.87 -11.88 -13.01
CA GLU A 132 -3.24 -10.61 -12.42
C GLU A 132 -4.13 -10.81 -11.19
N PHE A 133 -3.70 -10.30 -10.03
CA PHE A 133 -4.53 -10.26 -8.84
C PHE A 133 -5.45 -9.05 -8.90
N ILE A 134 -6.70 -9.27 -9.28
CA ILE A 134 -7.75 -8.26 -9.41
C ILE A 134 -8.54 -8.09 -8.10
N GLY A 135 -9.33 -7.02 -8.01
CA GLY A 135 -10.30 -6.88 -6.92
C GLY A 135 -11.50 -7.81 -7.13
N ASP A 136 -12.22 -8.13 -6.05
CA ASP A 136 -13.43 -8.96 -6.14
C ASP A 136 -14.44 -8.36 -7.13
N PRO A 137 -14.81 -9.06 -8.22
CA PRO A 137 -15.78 -8.59 -9.20
C PRO A 137 -17.17 -8.33 -8.62
N GLU A 138 -17.53 -9.02 -7.53
CA GLU A 138 -18.81 -8.80 -6.82
C GLU A 138 -18.79 -7.51 -5.98
N GLY A 139 -17.62 -6.87 -5.88
CA GLY A 139 -17.43 -5.57 -5.27
C GLY A 139 -16.67 -5.61 -3.94
N LEU A 140 -16.19 -4.43 -3.54
CA LEU A 140 -15.44 -4.25 -2.31
C LEU A 140 -16.26 -3.47 -1.29
N SER A 141 -16.22 -3.90 -0.02
CA SER A 141 -16.69 -3.08 1.11
C SER A 141 -15.82 -1.83 1.28
N ASP A 142 -16.36 -0.80 1.95
CA ASP A 142 -15.67 0.49 2.16
C ASP A 142 -14.27 0.34 2.80
N ILE A 143 -14.12 -0.57 3.77
CA ILE A 143 -12.82 -0.84 4.40
C ILE A 143 -11.91 -1.70 3.52
N ALA A 144 -12.47 -2.56 2.67
CA ALA A 144 -11.71 -3.44 1.79
C ALA A 144 -10.97 -2.65 0.70
N VAL A 145 -11.58 -1.58 0.16
CA VAL A 145 -10.92 -0.70 -0.83
C VAL A 145 -9.58 -0.18 -0.30
N ARG A 146 -9.54 0.30 0.95
CA ARG A 146 -8.33 0.82 1.60
C ARG A 146 -7.28 -0.26 1.86
N ARG A 147 -7.69 -1.35 2.49
CA ARG A 147 -6.80 -2.48 2.81
C ARG A 147 -6.19 -3.10 1.56
N ARG A 148 -6.97 -3.12 0.47
CA ARG A 148 -6.49 -3.60 -0.81
C ARG A 148 -5.36 -2.73 -1.35
N THR A 149 -5.47 -1.39 -1.29
CA THR A 149 -4.36 -0.50 -1.70
C THR A 149 -3.08 -0.77 -0.90
N ASP A 150 -3.19 -0.93 0.43
CA ASP A 150 -2.04 -1.27 1.28
C ASP A 150 -1.41 -2.63 0.92
N ALA A 151 -2.25 -3.63 0.64
CA ALA A 151 -1.81 -4.96 0.23
C ALA A 151 -1.16 -4.96 -1.16
N MET A 152 -1.74 -4.24 -2.11
CA MET A 152 -1.19 -4.04 -3.45
C MET A 152 0.18 -3.37 -3.39
N LEU A 153 0.30 -2.28 -2.61
CA LEU A 153 1.57 -1.59 -2.41
C LEU A 153 2.63 -2.52 -1.82
N SER A 154 2.27 -3.28 -0.78
CA SER A 154 3.21 -4.25 -0.17
C SER A 154 3.64 -5.32 -1.18
N SER A 155 2.69 -5.87 -1.93
CA SER A 155 2.97 -6.85 -2.97
C SER A 155 3.86 -6.29 -4.09
N ALA A 156 3.61 -5.06 -4.53
CA ALA A 156 4.40 -4.40 -5.57
C ALA A 156 5.83 -4.12 -5.14
N LEU A 157 6.03 -3.67 -3.89
CA LEU A 157 7.37 -3.46 -3.33
C LEU A 157 8.11 -4.79 -3.18
N LYS A 158 7.43 -5.83 -2.69
CA LYS A 158 8.02 -7.15 -2.44
C LYS A 158 8.45 -7.84 -3.73
N GLN A 159 7.59 -7.80 -4.74
CA GLN A 159 7.84 -8.41 -6.06
C GLN A 159 8.59 -7.47 -7.02
N ARG A 160 8.78 -6.20 -6.64
CA ARG A 160 9.43 -5.14 -7.42
C ARG A 160 8.80 -4.91 -8.80
N THR A 161 7.52 -5.21 -8.94
CA THR A 161 6.74 -5.04 -10.16
C THR A 161 5.27 -4.82 -9.79
N THR A 162 4.51 -4.24 -10.72
CA THR A 162 3.04 -4.13 -10.60
C THR A 162 2.29 -5.05 -11.57
N ASN A 163 2.99 -5.83 -12.39
CA ASN A 163 2.39 -6.59 -13.49
C ASN A 163 1.43 -7.70 -13.04
N HIS A 164 1.48 -8.09 -11.76
CA HIS A 164 0.65 -9.14 -11.18
C HIS A 164 -0.50 -8.59 -10.33
N ILE A 165 -0.77 -7.29 -10.33
CA ILE A 165 -1.84 -6.66 -9.56
C ILE A 165 -2.63 -5.65 -10.39
N ARG A 166 -3.94 -5.57 -10.16
CA ARG A 166 -4.82 -4.54 -10.74
C ARG A 166 -5.63 -3.82 -9.67
N PRO A 167 -5.69 -2.47 -9.65
CA PRO A 167 -6.66 -1.79 -8.80
C PRO A 167 -8.09 -2.21 -9.17
N HIS A 168 -8.96 -2.35 -8.16
CA HIS A 168 -10.39 -2.48 -8.39
C HIS A 168 -10.96 -1.16 -8.94
N GLN A 169 -12.07 -1.18 -9.67
CA GLN A 169 -12.69 0.03 -10.23
C GLN A 169 -12.94 1.12 -9.17
N ARG A 170 -13.43 0.76 -7.98
CA ARG A 170 -13.55 1.69 -6.82
C ARG A 170 -12.24 2.35 -6.37
N GLN A 171 -11.08 1.74 -6.61
CA GLN A 171 -9.77 2.36 -6.33
C GLN A 171 -9.34 3.28 -7.48
N ILE A 172 -9.66 2.93 -8.73
CA ILE A 172 -9.45 3.79 -9.91
C ILE A 172 -10.28 5.06 -9.78
N ASP A 173 -11.58 4.92 -9.52
CA ASP A 173 -12.52 6.05 -9.44
C ASP A 173 -12.29 6.91 -8.19
N GLY A 174 -11.74 6.32 -7.12
CA GLY A 174 -11.68 6.93 -5.80
C GLY A 174 -13.06 6.97 -5.10
N ASP A 175 -13.06 7.45 -3.86
CA ASP A 175 -14.27 7.67 -3.07
C ASP A 175 -14.01 8.80 -2.07
N GLU A 176 -14.41 10.03 -2.41
CA GLU A 176 -14.20 11.24 -1.60
C GLU A 176 -14.84 11.13 -0.21
N ARG A 177 -16.00 10.48 -0.10
CA ARG A 177 -16.70 10.26 1.18
C ARG A 177 -15.87 9.38 2.11
N LEU A 178 -15.12 8.45 1.55
CA LEU A 178 -14.16 7.61 2.28
C LEU A 178 -12.75 8.20 2.32
N GLY A 179 -12.52 9.36 1.72
CA GLY A 179 -11.19 9.96 1.58
C GLY A 179 -10.19 9.07 0.84
N ILE A 180 -10.65 8.35 -0.18
CA ILE A 180 -9.80 7.49 -1.02
C ILE A 180 -9.55 8.24 -2.33
N PRO A 181 -8.34 8.76 -2.59
CA PRO A 181 -8.00 9.34 -3.88
C PRO A 181 -8.14 8.33 -5.01
N SER A 182 -8.47 8.80 -6.21
CA SER A 182 -8.40 8.01 -7.44
C SER A 182 -6.97 7.56 -7.72
N ILE A 183 -6.81 6.34 -8.24
CA ILE A 183 -5.53 5.82 -8.72
C ILE A 183 -5.54 5.89 -10.25
N GLU A 184 -4.72 6.78 -10.82
CA GLU A 184 -4.46 6.82 -12.26
C GLU A 184 -3.51 5.69 -12.67
N TRP A 185 -4.06 4.50 -12.86
CA TRP A 185 -3.25 3.33 -13.22
C TRP A 185 -2.74 3.42 -14.66
N ILE A 186 -1.45 3.21 -14.86
CA ILE A 186 -0.82 3.17 -16.19
C ILE A 186 -0.17 1.80 -16.37
N ASP A 187 -0.53 1.09 -17.42
CA ASP A 187 0.05 -0.21 -17.73
C ASP A 187 1.57 -0.07 -17.96
N ASP A 188 2.33 -1.05 -17.47
CA ASP A 188 3.80 -1.11 -17.52
C ASP A 188 4.57 0.02 -16.77
N ASP A 189 3.90 0.95 -16.09
CA ASP A 189 4.53 1.99 -15.25
C ASP A 189 4.64 1.55 -13.78
N THR A 190 5.49 0.56 -13.51
CA THR A 190 5.67 0.01 -12.15
C THR A 190 6.02 1.09 -11.12
N ILE A 191 6.95 2.00 -11.45
CA ILE A 191 7.43 3.00 -10.50
C ILE A 191 6.37 4.06 -10.23
N GLY A 192 5.73 4.60 -11.27
CA GLY A 192 4.66 5.56 -11.11
C GLY A 192 3.43 4.94 -10.43
N ASN A 193 3.08 3.69 -10.72
CA ASN A 193 1.98 3.01 -10.04
C ASN A 193 2.26 2.80 -8.55
N ILE A 194 3.51 2.48 -8.18
CA ILE A 194 3.91 2.46 -6.76
C ILE A 194 3.77 3.86 -6.16
N GLN A 195 4.25 4.91 -6.83
CA GLN A 195 4.13 6.29 -6.36
C GLN A 195 2.67 6.70 -6.11
N ARG A 196 1.77 6.43 -7.06
CA ARG A 196 0.32 6.70 -6.93
C ARG A 196 -0.30 5.90 -5.78
N MET A 197 0.06 4.63 -5.61
CA MET A 197 -0.39 3.83 -4.47
C MET A 197 0.11 4.39 -3.12
N LEU A 198 1.33 4.94 -3.06
CA LEU A 198 1.87 5.58 -1.85
C LEU A 198 1.06 6.81 -1.45
N GLU A 199 0.76 7.67 -2.43
CA GLU A 199 -0.08 8.85 -2.25
C GLU A 199 -1.49 8.46 -1.78
N THR A 200 -2.14 7.53 -2.47
CA THR A 200 -3.47 7.04 -2.08
C THR A 200 -3.48 6.42 -0.69
N ALA A 201 -2.48 5.59 -0.35
CA ALA A 201 -2.39 4.97 0.98
C ALA A 201 -2.21 6.02 2.09
N TYR A 202 -1.33 7.00 1.86
CA TYR A 202 -1.07 8.07 2.82
C TYR A 202 -2.29 8.98 3.02
N GLU A 203 -2.86 9.51 1.94
CA GLU A 203 -4.01 10.42 2.04
C GLU A 203 -5.26 9.71 2.58
N SER A 204 -5.45 8.43 2.23
CA SER A 204 -6.50 7.61 2.85
C SER A 204 -6.33 7.53 4.36
N LEU A 205 -5.13 7.23 4.85
CA LEU A 205 -4.89 7.21 6.29
C LEU A 205 -5.13 8.60 6.92
N ALA A 206 -4.55 9.63 6.32
CA ALA A 206 -4.55 10.99 6.83
C ALA A 206 -5.94 11.66 6.77
N PHE A 207 -6.87 11.16 5.95
CA PHE A 207 -8.27 11.57 5.96
C PHE A 207 -8.98 11.24 7.28
N TYR A 208 -8.74 10.06 7.85
CA TYR A 208 -9.35 9.66 9.13
C TYR A 208 -8.47 9.98 10.34
N VAL A 209 -7.15 9.97 10.18
CA VAL A 209 -6.19 10.24 11.26
C VAL A 209 -5.27 11.39 10.83
N PRO A 210 -5.74 12.64 10.82
CA PRO A 210 -4.95 13.79 10.36
C PRO A 210 -3.67 14.01 11.16
N GLU A 211 -3.58 13.48 12.39
CA GLU A 211 -2.40 13.55 13.25
C GLU A 211 -1.15 12.95 12.62
N VAL A 212 -1.28 12.02 11.66
CA VAL A 212 -0.14 11.49 10.88
C VAL A 212 0.56 12.55 10.02
N ARG A 213 -0.05 13.73 9.82
CA ARG A 213 0.60 14.87 9.18
C ARG A 213 1.58 15.60 10.11
N ASN A 214 1.41 15.44 11.42
CA ASN A 214 2.20 16.10 12.48
C ASN A 214 3.27 15.19 13.08
N ALA A 215 3.65 14.13 12.38
CA ALA A 215 4.71 13.21 12.78
C ALA A 215 5.46 12.74 11.53
N CYS A 216 6.68 12.27 11.74
CA CYS A 216 7.57 11.87 10.65
C CYS A 216 8.49 10.72 11.05
N TYR A 217 9.20 10.19 10.06
CA TYR A 217 10.36 9.33 10.23
C TYR A 217 11.63 10.15 9.98
N ASP A 218 12.48 10.28 10.98
CA ASP A 218 13.77 10.94 10.85
C ASP A 218 14.80 9.95 10.31
N PHE A 219 15.31 10.20 9.10
CA PHE A 219 16.30 9.36 8.44
C PHE A 219 17.70 9.46 9.07
N GLU A 220 18.03 10.57 9.71
CA GLU A 220 19.34 10.75 10.35
C GLU A 220 19.40 9.93 11.65
N SER A 221 18.40 10.09 12.51
CA SER A 221 18.34 9.33 13.77
C SER A 221 17.69 7.96 13.65
N LYS A 222 17.11 7.63 12.48
CA LYS A 222 16.42 6.36 12.19
C LYS A 222 15.27 6.09 13.17
N THR A 223 14.49 7.12 13.51
CA THR A 223 13.42 7.04 14.51
C THR A 223 12.16 7.79 14.07
N PHE A 224 11.00 7.34 14.56
CA PHE A 224 9.76 8.11 14.41
C PHE A 224 9.74 9.27 15.40
N ARG A 225 9.25 10.44 14.96
CA ARG A 225 9.19 11.66 15.74
C ARG A 225 7.84 12.37 15.64
N ASP A 226 7.46 13.03 16.72
CA ASP A 226 6.32 13.96 16.74
C ASP A 226 6.73 15.37 16.26
N VAL A 227 5.74 16.27 16.18
CA VAL A 227 5.92 17.67 15.76
C VAL A 227 6.90 18.47 16.63
N THR A 228 7.14 18.05 17.86
CA THR A 228 8.09 18.68 18.78
C THR A 228 9.50 18.11 18.67
N GLY A 229 9.70 17.09 17.82
CA GLY A 229 10.95 16.34 17.68
C GLY A 229 11.10 15.21 18.70
N GLY A 230 10.11 15.00 19.56
CA GLY A 230 10.08 13.91 20.54
C GLY A 230 9.99 12.55 19.85
N GLN A 231 10.73 11.56 20.35
CA GLN A 231 10.73 10.22 19.77
C GLN A 231 9.40 9.50 20.05
N LEU A 232 8.79 8.95 19.01
CA LEU A 232 7.61 8.10 19.08
C LEU A 232 8.03 6.63 19.09
N LEU A 233 7.96 5.99 20.26
CA LEU A 233 8.21 4.56 20.38
C LEU A 233 7.00 3.74 19.90
N ASP A 234 7.21 2.45 19.63
CA ASP A 234 6.13 1.54 19.21
C ASP A 234 4.96 1.52 20.20
N GLY A 235 5.25 1.63 21.51
CA GLY A 235 4.21 1.74 22.53
C GLY A 235 3.40 3.03 22.47
N ASN A 236 3.97 4.13 21.97
CA ASN A 236 3.25 5.39 21.72
C ASN A 236 2.37 5.25 20.47
N LEU A 237 2.94 4.76 19.37
CA LEU A 237 2.22 4.59 18.10
C LEU A 237 1.11 3.53 18.20
N ALA A 238 1.30 2.49 19.00
CA ALA A 238 0.25 1.50 19.24
C ALA A 238 -0.97 2.12 19.94
N LYS A 239 -0.76 3.08 20.85
CA LYS A 239 -1.87 3.77 21.55
C LYS A 239 -2.69 4.65 20.62
N TRP A 240 -2.14 5.14 19.51
CA TRP A 240 -2.90 5.92 18.52
C TRP A 240 -4.10 5.17 17.95
N SER A 241 -4.04 3.82 17.92
CA SER A 241 -5.18 2.99 17.52
C SER A 241 -6.39 3.11 18.46
N LEU A 242 -6.15 3.50 19.72
CA LEU A 242 -7.16 3.70 20.77
C LEU A 242 -7.47 5.18 21.00
N GLU A 243 -6.45 6.04 20.90
CA GLU A 243 -6.53 7.47 21.21
C GLU A 243 -7.23 8.28 20.10
N TYR A 244 -7.01 7.94 18.84
CA TYR A 244 -7.62 8.67 17.72
C TYR A 244 -8.90 7.98 17.24
N PRO A 245 -10.07 8.64 17.32
CA PRO A 245 -11.35 8.04 16.93
C PRO A 245 -11.40 7.53 15.48
N GLY A 246 -10.65 8.18 14.58
CA GLY A 246 -10.57 7.79 13.17
C GLY A 246 -9.78 6.52 12.89
N SER A 247 -8.93 6.07 13.83
CA SER A 247 -8.08 4.88 13.66
C SER A 247 -8.88 3.62 13.36
N ARG A 248 -10.05 3.45 14.00
CA ARG A 248 -10.94 2.31 13.74
C ARG A 248 -11.52 2.33 12.33
N LYS A 249 -11.90 3.52 11.83
CA LYS A 249 -12.42 3.70 10.46
C LYS A 249 -11.32 3.50 9.41
N ALA A 250 -10.09 3.91 9.73
CA ALA A 250 -8.93 3.64 8.90
C ALA A 250 -8.49 2.16 8.94
N GLY A 251 -8.92 1.39 9.94
CA GLY A 251 -8.38 0.07 10.21
C GLY A 251 -6.90 0.09 10.56
N ALA A 252 -6.42 1.19 11.16
CA ALA A 252 -5.01 1.46 11.37
C ALA A 252 -4.51 0.86 12.70
N GLY A 253 -3.45 0.06 12.62
CA GLY A 253 -2.66 -0.41 13.75
C GLY A 253 -1.22 0.11 13.69
N LEU A 254 -0.36 -0.41 14.57
CA LEU A 254 1.05 0.00 14.67
C LEU A 254 1.78 0.01 13.31
N ALA A 255 1.72 -1.10 12.57
CA ALA A 255 2.36 -1.20 11.25
C ALA A 255 1.82 -0.17 10.25
N THR A 256 0.50 0.06 10.24
CA THR A 256 -0.14 1.07 9.38
C THR A 256 0.33 2.48 9.72
N PHE A 257 0.48 2.82 11.01
CA PHE A 257 1.01 4.13 11.41
C PHE A 257 2.47 4.29 11.02
N LYS A 258 3.34 3.31 11.34
CA LYS A 258 4.76 3.37 10.97
C LYS A 258 4.94 3.52 9.46
N ARG A 259 4.21 2.72 8.67
CA ARG A 259 4.17 2.86 7.20
C ARG A 259 3.69 4.25 6.78
N GLY A 260 2.57 4.72 7.33
CA GLY A 260 2.02 6.04 7.02
C GLY A 260 2.97 7.20 7.34
N LEU A 261 3.68 7.14 8.47
CA LEU A 261 4.68 8.15 8.84
C LEU A 261 5.90 8.10 7.93
N LEU A 262 6.40 6.91 7.58
CA LEU A 262 7.51 6.77 6.63
C LEU A 262 7.13 7.32 5.25
N ILE A 263 6.00 6.87 4.70
CA ILE A 263 5.49 7.29 3.40
C ILE A 263 5.24 8.80 3.40
N GLY A 264 4.49 9.31 4.38
CA GLY A 264 4.19 10.73 4.48
C GLY A 264 5.45 11.58 4.57
N THR A 265 6.48 11.10 5.27
CA THR A 265 7.76 11.79 5.32
C THR A 265 8.42 11.88 3.96
N LEU A 266 8.49 10.76 3.23
CA LEU A 266 9.07 10.72 1.89
C LEU A 266 8.30 11.61 0.89
N LEU A 267 6.96 11.57 0.92
CA LEU A 267 6.11 12.36 0.03
C LEU A 267 6.24 13.87 0.28
N ARG A 268 6.52 14.28 1.52
CA ARG A 268 6.67 15.70 1.90
C ARG A 268 8.12 16.21 1.84
N GLN A 269 9.09 15.39 1.45
CA GLN A 269 10.48 15.84 1.40
C GLN A 269 10.69 16.94 0.37
N GLU A 270 11.38 18.00 0.79
CA GLU A 270 11.87 19.06 -0.09
C GLU A 270 13.02 18.56 -0.96
N SER A 271 13.12 19.08 -2.20
CA SER A 271 14.09 18.65 -3.22
C SER A 271 15.55 18.65 -2.73
N GLY A 272 15.94 19.59 -1.86
CA GLY A 272 17.30 19.69 -1.32
C GLY A 272 17.75 18.51 -0.45
N SER A 273 16.82 17.85 0.25
CA SER A 273 17.13 16.75 1.18
C SER A 273 17.02 15.37 0.54
N ARG A 274 16.36 15.26 -0.63
CA ARG A 274 16.06 13.98 -1.27
C ARG A 274 17.29 13.20 -1.68
N SER A 275 18.29 13.86 -2.26
CA SER A 275 19.53 13.18 -2.69
C SER A 275 20.26 12.55 -1.51
N ALA A 276 20.33 13.24 -0.37
CA ALA A 276 20.97 12.74 0.83
C ALA A 276 20.21 11.54 1.42
N ILE A 277 18.88 11.62 1.50
CA ILE A 277 18.04 10.51 1.98
C ILE A 277 18.20 9.29 1.06
N LEU A 278 18.14 9.48 -0.26
CA LEU A 278 18.30 8.39 -1.21
C LEU A 278 19.69 7.75 -1.09
N GLU A 279 20.75 8.55 -0.96
CA GLU A 279 22.11 8.03 -0.76
C GLU A 279 22.18 7.18 0.53
N GLN A 280 21.66 7.68 1.65
CA GLN A 280 21.65 6.94 2.91
C GLN A 280 20.90 5.60 2.77
N VAL A 281 19.70 5.63 2.20
CA VAL A 281 18.88 4.44 1.98
C VAL A 281 19.57 3.43 1.06
N LEU A 282 20.26 3.88 0.02
CA LEU A 282 21.00 3.00 -0.90
C LEU A 282 22.23 2.36 -0.24
N ARG A 283 22.90 3.08 0.68
CA ARG A 283 24.11 2.59 1.34
C ARG A 283 23.80 1.61 2.47
N GLU A 284 22.75 1.86 3.24
CA GLU A 284 22.47 1.13 4.47
C GLU A 284 20.99 0.69 4.60
N PRO A 285 20.36 0.07 3.58
CA PRO A 285 18.92 -0.24 3.62
C PRO A 285 18.54 -1.18 4.77
N ARG A 286 19.44 -2.10 5.16
CA ARG A 286 19.24 -3.00 6.31
C ARG A 286 19.23 -2.26 7.64
N GLU A 287 20.06 -1.24 7.79
CA GLU A 287 20.16 -0.50 9.05
C GLU A 287 18.86 0.25 9.36
N PHE A 288 18.19 0.81 8.35
CA PHE A 288 16.86 1.39 8.50
C PHE A 288 15.80 0.36 8.92
N VAL A 289 15.92 -0.88 8.44
CA VAL A 289 14.94 -1.93 8.68
C VAL A 289 15.13 -2.59 10.04
N GLU A 290 16.35 -3.06 10.30
CA GLU A 290 16.71 -3.81 11.50
C GLU A 290 16.82 -2.91 12.74
N ASN A 291 17.49 -1.76 12.61
CA ASN A 291 17.78 -0.86 13.74
C ASN A 291 16.93 0.42 13.70
N GLY A 292 16.47 0.83 12.51
CA GLY A 292 15.61 2.00 12.31
C GLY A 292 14.12 1.73 12.52
N ASN A 293 13.77 0.60 13.11
CA ASN A 293 12.40 0.25 13.50
C ASN A 293 11.42 0.19 12.30
N LEU A 294 11.88 -0.18 11.10
CA LEU A 294 11.03 -0.37 9.92
C LEU A 294 10.68 -1.83 9.65
N ALA A 295 11.16 -2.78 10.46
CA ALA A 295 10.83 -4.19 10.31
C ALA A 295 9.29 -4.45 10.37
N GLY A 296 8.79 -5.25 9.42
CA GLY A 296 7.41 -5.73 9.36
C GLY A 296 6.33 -4.66 9.14
N ILE A 297 6.67 -3.48 8.62
CA ILE A 297 5.68 -2.40 8.38
C ILE A 297 4.92 -2.57 7.06
N PHE A 298 5.44 -3.38 6.14
CA PHE A 298 4.75 -3.85 4.93
C PHE A 298 4.32 -5.32 5.10
N TYR A 299 3.43 -5.80 4.24
CA TYR A 299 2.88 -7.16 4.31
C TYR A 299 3.60 -8.11 3.34
#